data_AF-A0A085FX95-F1
#
_entry.id   AF-A0A085FX95-F1
#
_cell.length_a   1.000
_cell.length_b   1.000
_cell.length_c   1.000
_cell.angle_alpha   90.00
_cell.angle_beta   90.00
_cell.angle_gamma   90.00
#
_symmetry.space_group_name_H-M   'P 1'
#
loop_
_entity.id
_entity.type
_entity.pdbx_description
1 polymer ?
#
loop_
_entity_poly.entity_id
_entity_poly.type
_entity_poly.pdbx_seq_one_letter_code
_entity_poly.pdbx_strand_id
1 'polypeptide(L)'
;MDAIGRGEVATLVLAHRDRLTRFGFDWFAHHAALHGCELLVLNQERLSPEQEMVQDLMTIVYCFSSRLCGLRNYRRQLRAALESHDAAGAPDQD
;
A
#
# COMPACT_ATOMS: atom_id res chain seq x y z
N MET A 1 13.65 -7.35 7.59
CA MET A 1 12.85 -8.27 8.42
C MET A 1 13.37 -9.70 8.36
N ASP A 2 13.95 -10.16 7.25
CA ASP A 2 14.47 -11.54 7.15
C ASP A 2 15.53 -11.90 8.21
N ALA A 3 16.43 -10.97 8.58
CA ALA A 3 17.40 -11.20 9.65
C ALA A 3 16.73 -11.38 11.03
N ILE A 4 15.62 -10.67 11.27
CA ILE A 4 14.75 -10.91 12.43
C ILE A 4 14.10 -12.28 12.29
N GLY A 5 13.57 -12.62 11.11
CA GLY A 5 12.96 -13.92 10.83
C GLY A 5 13.91 -15.11 11.03
N ARG A 6 15.21 -14.92 10.80
CA ARG A 6 16.27 -15.91 11.07
C ARG A 6 16.79 -15.89 12.52
N GLY A 7 16.31 -14.98 13.37
CA GLY A 7 16.77 -14.83 14.76
C GLY A 7 18.16 -14.23 14.91
N GLU A 8 18.68 -13.55 13.87
CA GLU A 8 20.02 -12.95 13.87
C GLU A 8 20.05 -11.58 14.57
N VAL A 9 18.88 -11.01 14.86
CA VAL A 9 18.72 -9.67 15.44
C VAL A 9 17.97 -9.78 16.75
N ALA A 10 18.68 -9.51 17.85
CA ALA A 10 18.09 -9.53 19.20
C ALA A 10 17.28 -8.25 19.51
N THR A 11 17.70 -7.09 19.01
CA THR A 11 17.03 -5.82 19.30
C THR A 11 17.03 -4.91 18.07
N LEU A 12 15.87 -4.38 17.72
CA LEU A 12 15.68 -3.35 16.71
C LEU A 12 15.44 -2.00 17.39
N VAL A 13 16.37 -1.08 17.24
CA VAL A 13 16.28 0.28 17.81
C VAL A 13 15.80 1.26 16.75
N LEU A 14 14.75 2.01 17.07
CA LEU A 14 14.13 3.00 16.19
C LEU A 14 14.12 4.37 16.89
N ALA A 15 14.43 5.43 16.14
CA ALA A 15 14.24 6.79 16.66
C ALA A 15 12.74 7.10 16.90
N HIS A 16 11.87 6.65 15.98
CA HIS A 16 10.41 6.77 16.04
C HIS A 16 9.72 5.61 15.32
N ARG A 17 8.42 5.42 15.56
CA ARG A 17 7.61 4.36 14.92
C ARG A 17 7.53 4.52 13.40
N ASP A 18 7.44 5.75 12.91
CA ASP A 18 7.30 6.08 11.49
C ASP A 18 8.55 5.76 10.64
N ARG A 19 9.72 5.65 11.27
CA ARG A 19 10.98 5.28 10.61
C ARG A 19 11.02 3.82 10.18
N LEU A 20 10.20 2.98 10.78
CA LEU A 20 10.03 1.60 10.31
C LEU A 20 8.98 1.53 9.20
N THR A 21 7.81 2.11 9.44
CA THR A 21 6.71 2.14 8.48
C THR A 21 5.70 3.22 8.83
N ARG A 22 5.03 3.78 7.81
CA ARG A 22 3.91 4.72 8.01
C ARG A 22 2.61 4.03 8.45
N PHE A 23 2.38 2.79 7.99
CA PHE A 23 1.21 1.99 8.34
C PHE A 23 1.60 0.55 8.65
N GLY A 24 0.79 -0.12 9.48
CA GLY A 24 1.01 -1.54 9.79
C GLY A 24 2.18 -1.80 10.73
N PHE A 25 2.61 -0.80 11.52
CA PHE A 25 3.67 -0.96 12.52
C PHE A 25 3.42 -2.17 13.42
N ASP A 26 2.18 -2.38 13.85
CA ASP A 26 1.81 -3.45 14.78
C ASP A 26 2.07 -4.84 14.17
N TRP A 27 1.97 -4.99 12.85
CA TRP A 27 2.35 -6.23 12.17
C TRP A 27 3.85 -6.50 12.29
N PHE A 28 4.68 -5.47 12.08
CA PHE A 28 6.13 -5.61 12.21
C PHE A 28 6.55 -5.82 13.68
N ALA A 29 5.89 -5.15 14.62
CA ALA A 29 6.12 -5.36 16.05
C ALA A 29 5.77 -6.80 16.46
N HIS A 30 4.64 -7.32 15.98
CA HIS A 30 4.25 -8.71 16.21
C HIS A 30 5.25 -9.69 15.58
N HIS A 31 5.67 -9.44 14.34
CA HIS A 31 6.67 -10.27 13.67
C HIS A 31 8.01 -10.26 14.42
N ALA A 32 8.48 -9.10 14.89
CA ALA A 32 9.69 -9.01 15.70
C ALA A 32 9.58 -9.82 17.00
N ALA A 33 8.46 -9.67 17.72
CA ALA A 33 8.19 -10.41 18.95
C ALA A 33 8.15 -11.94 18.72
N LEU A 34 7.55 -12.39 17.62
CA LEU A 34 7.48 -13.81 17.26
C LEU A 34 8.86 -14.45 17.11
N HIS A 35 9.84 -13.67 16.64
CA HIS A 35 11.21 -14.13 16.43
C HIS A 35 12.17 -13.75 17.57
N GLY A 36 11.65 -13.34 18.73
CA GLY A 36 12.47 -13.01 19.89
C GLY A 36 13.29 -11.71 19.74
N CYS A 37 12.90 -10.84 18.81
CA CYS A 37 13.50 -9.54 18.61
C CYS A 37 12.76 -8.47 19.43
N GLU A 38 13.46 -7.79 20.33
CA GLU A 38 12.94 -6.67 21.10
C GLU A 38 12.92 -5.40 20.24
N LEU A 39 11.83 -4.64 20.29
CA LEU A 39 11.68 -3.41 19.52
C LEU A 39 11.74 -2.20 20.46
N LEU A 40 12.82 -1.41 20.38
CA LEU A 40 13.06 -0.24 21.23
C LEU A 40 12.81 1.04 20.43
N VAL A 41 11.85 1.87 20.86
CA VAL A 41 11.55 3.16 20.23
C VAL A 41 12.00 4.30 21.15
N LEU A 42 12.99 5.08 20.71
CA LEU A 42 13.63 6.14 21.51
C LEU A 42 12.80 7.44 21.60
N ASN A 43 11.77 7.58 20.77
CA ASN A 43 10.84 8.70 20.70
C ASN A 43 11.52 10.10 20.68
N GLN A 44 12.57 10.25 19.88
CA GLN A 44 13.40 11.47 19.80
C GLN A 44 12.78 12.57 18.93
N GLU A 45 11.85 13.37 19.46
CA GLU A 45 11.16 14.41 18.69
C GLU A 45 12.11 15.31 17.85
N ARG A 46 12.01 15.23 16.51
CA ARG A 46 12.59 16.21 15.56
C ARG A 46 11.56 16.67 14.51
N LEU A 47 11.63 17.97 14.21
CA LEU A 47 10.86 18.78 13.23
C LEU A 47 11.10 18.28 11.77
N SER A 48 10.20 18.25 10.76
CA SER A 48 8.84 18.77 10.47
C SER A 48 7.85 17.62 10.12
N PRO A 49 7.17 17.02 11.11
CA PRO A 49 6.21 15.93 10.89
C PRO A 49 5.14 16.24 9.83
N GLU A 50 4.75 17.50 9.72
CA GLU A 50 3.66 17.96 8.88
C GLU A 50 3.98 17.83 7.38
N GLN A 51 5.20 18.17 6.97
CA GLN A 51 5.60 18.09 5.55
C GLN A 51 5.68 16.63 5.10
N GLU A 52 6.25 15.76 5.93
CA GLU A 52 6.30 14.31 5.68
C GLU A 52 4.88 13.74 5.55
N MET A 53 3.97 14.16 6.43
CA MET A 53 2.59 13.71 6.43
C MET A 53 1.82 14.17 5.18
N VAL A 54 2.02 15.42 4.74
CA VAL A 54 1.42 15.94 3.51
C VAL A 54 1.96 15.20 2.28
N GLN A 55 3.27 14.97 2.22
CA GLN A 55 3.90 14.24 1.11
C GLN A 55 3.35 12.81 1.00
N ASP A 56 3.19 12.13 2.13
CA ASP A 56 2.66 10.77 2.17
C ASP A 56 1.18 10.73 1.79
N LEU A 57 0.37 11.66 2.29
CA LEU A 57 -1.02 11.77 1.91
C LEU A 57 -1.18 11.98 0.40
N MET A 58 -0.39 12.91 -0.17
CA MET A 58 -0.41 13.16 -1.61
C MET A 58 -0.01 11.91 -2.41
N THR A 59 0.99 11.17 -1.93
CA THR A 59 1.45 9.92 -2.56
C THR A 59 0.37 8.83 -2.53
N ILE A 60 -0.33 8.69 -1.40
CA ILE A 60 -1.44 7.75 -1.23
C ILE A 60 -2.59 8.10 -2.19
N VAL A 61 -3.04 9.36 -2.16
CA VAL A 61 -4.13 9.84 -3.02
C VAL A 61 -3.79 9.67 -4.50
N TYR A 62 -2.54 9.98 -4.89
CA TYR A 62 -2.07 9.77 -6.26
C TYR A 62 -2.11 8.29 -6.67
N CYS A 63 -1.62 7.38 -5.82
CA CYS A 63 -1.67 5.93 -6.10
C CYS A 63 -3.11 5.42 -6.28
N PHE A 64 -4.03 5.81 -5.37
CA PHE A 64 -5.42 5.36 -5.43
C PHE A 64 -6.18 5.99 -6.61
N SER A 65 -5.98 7.27 -6.89
CA SER A 65 -6.60 7.94 -8.04
C SER A 65 -6.17 7.30 -9.36
N SER A 66 -4.89 6.96 -9.53
CA SER A 66 -4.37 6.28 -10.71
C SER A 66 -5.03 4.91 -10.92
N ARG A 67 -5.18 4.11 -9.85
CA ARG A 67 -5.89 2.81 -9.89
C ARG A 67 -7.37 2.98 -10.25
N LEU A 68 -8.03 3.97 -9.66
CA LEU A 68 -9.44 4.27 -9.95
C LEU A 68 -9.65 4.69 -11.41
N CYS A 69 -8.76 5.52 -11.96
CA CYS A 69 -8.75 5.89 -13.37
C CYS A 69 -8.54 4.66 -14.27
N GLY A 70 -7.61 3.77 -13.91
CA GLY A 70 -7.40 2.49 -14.60
C GLY A 70 -8.68 1.63 -14.64
N LEU A 71 -9.34 1.47 -13.50
CA LEU A 71 -10.61 0.72 -13.39
C LEU A 71 -11.73 1.34 -14.23
N ARG A 72 -11.83 2.68 -14.28
CA ARG A 72 -12.81 3.38 -15.13
C ARG A 72 -12.56 3.12 -16.61
N ASN A 73 -11.31 3.16 -17.04
CA ASN A 73 -10.93 2.87 -18.42
C ASN A 73 -11.24 1.42 -18.79
N TYR A 74 -10.90 0.47 -17.91
CA TYR A 74 -11.22 -0.94 -18.10
C TYR A 74 -12.73 -1.18 -18.24
N ARG A 75 -13.55 -0.61 -17.34
CA ARG A 75 -15.02 -0.72 -17.41
C ARG A 75 -15.58 -0.12 -18.70
N ARG A 76 -15.02 0.98 -19.19
CA ARG A 76 -15.42 1.59 -20.47
C ARG A 76 -15.12 0.67 -21.64
N GLN A 77 -13.92 0.10 -21.68
CA GLN A 77 -13.52 -0.85 -22.74
C GLN A 77 -14.40 -2.11 -22.72
N LEU A 78 -14.69 -2.64 -21.53
CA LEU A 78 -15.56 -3.81 -21.38
C LEU A 78 -16.99 -3.53 -21.90
N ARG A 79 -17.58 -2.38 -21.56
CA ARG A 79 -18.89 -1.99 -22.09
C ARG A 79 -18.89 -1.87 -23.61
N ALA A 80 -17.91 -1.17 -24.17
CA ALA A 80 -17.78 -1.03 -25.62
C ALA A 80 -17.63 -2.38 -26.33
N ALA A 81 -16.87 -3.31 -25.74
CA ALA A 81 -16.72 -4.66 -26.28
C ALA A 81 -18.04 -5.46 -26.25
N LEU A 82 -18.79 -5.39 -25.14
CA LEU A 82 -20.10 -6.03 -25.02
C LEU A 82 -21.11 -5.46 -26.03
N GLU A 83 -21.21 -4.13 -26.14
CA GLU A 83 -22.08 -3.44 -27.09
C GLU A 83 -21.74 -3.79 -28.55
N SER A 84 -20.45 -3.95 -28.88
CA SER A 84 -20.01 -4.37 -30.22
C SER A 84 -20.35 -5.83 -30.55
N HIS A 85 -20.47 -6.69 -29.53
CA HIS A 85 -20.81 -8.09 -29.69
C HIS A 85 -22.33 -8.29 -29.89
N ASP A 86 -23.15 -7.47 -29.24
CA ASP A 86 -24.61 -7.49 -29.40
C ASP A 86 -25.05 -6.95 -30.76
N ALA A 87 -24.31 -6.00 -31.34
CA ALA A 87 -24.61 -5.42 -32.67
C ALA A 87 -24.30 -6.37 -33.85
N ALA A 88 -23.43 -7.38 -33.66
CA ALA A 88 -23.07 -8.36 -34.71
C ALA A 88 -24.03 -9.56 -34.77
N GLY A 89 -25.01 -9.65 -33.85
CA GLY A 89 -25.93 -10.78 -33.71
C GLY A 89 -27.33 -10.58 -34.32
N ALA A 90 -27.61 -9.46 -35.00
CA ALA A 90 -28.89 -9.29 -35.70
C ALA A 90 -28.91 -10.16 -36.97
N PRO A 91 -29.76 -11.20 -37.06
CA PRO A 91 -29.85 -12.01 -38.27
C PRO A 91 -30.46 -11.14 -39.37
N ASP A 92 -29.81 -11.17 -40.53
CA ASP A 92 -30.36 -10.75 -41.81
C ASP A 92 -31.77 -11.38 -41.94
N GLN A 93 -32.81 -10.55 -41.98
CA GLN A 93 -34.17 -11.02 -42.22
C GLN A 93 -34.48 -10.80 -43.70
N ASP A 94 -34.54 -11.91 -44.44
CA ASP A 94 -35.13 -12.04 -45.78
C ASP A 94 -36.61 -11.64 -45.82
#